data_AF-A0A4Z0QUT4-F1
#
_entry.id   AF-A0A4Z0QUT4-F1
#
_cell.length_a   1.000
_cell.length_b   1.000
_cell.length_c   1.000
_cell.angle_alpha   90.00
_cell.angle_beta   90.00
_cell.angle_gamma   90.00
#
_symmetry.space_group_name_H-M   'P 1'
#
loop_
_entity.id
_entity.type
_entity.pdbx_description
1 polymer ?
#
loop_
_entity_poly.entity_id
_entity_poly.type
_entity_poly.pdbx_seq_one_letter_code
_entity_poly.pdbx_strand_id
1 'polypeptide(L)'
;MKMTLAKKMIAYFLLVILVATGGFAYTIYGCSNAEVSVDNLQGYEIPRLQKTNDIAYNATAEASNVRAYLLYGKEEYLNEYKRLADLNSKLEAELITEARTEDARILSVNIKELNDKYSEITEKKVTPLFKEGKKDAAMEIVVNELAPLSSQMSAKVVEAKTYRKNVIDQAMNDTYNATKQAKMVALIAAVLVAILGILIGLFAARKITAPIKVLQGLMAEASGGNLLVKAVVQTKDEIGQLCESFNTMIASQLEIVKAVKNSSLELTAASQEMAASSTEVSAATVIISSKTQMVAQSMEDASNSSTETSQVLIELSALIQIAKDKAVSAGIKSESSINAAEEGKATVNVVMQSMNTIYNKTREAEKVIALLNEYSQQIGMINETITGIANQTNLLALNAAIEAARAGESGRGFAVVAEEVRKLAEQSNAEASNISQLISKITENTDSAVVAMKHSLSEVEVGVEEVNKAGKSLENILSAVAETVSDIDGIAKVTNDEVASSDKIVQLIEVVAEDIEATSRDAQEVSSAIEETTATIETVAASSEQTSAMAQNLHNLITRFKVDD
;
A
#
# COMPACT_ATOMS: atom_id res chain seq x y z
N MET A 1 -58.73 8.27 8.14
CA MET A 1 -58.01 7.01 8.39
C MET A 1 -57.86 6.27 7.05
N LYS A 2 -56.65 6.10 6.53
CA LYS A 2 -56.42 5.50 5.21
C LYS A 2 -56.74 4.00 5.27
N MET A 3 -57.64 3.52 4.42
CA MET A 3 -57.95 2.09 4.34
C MET A 3 -56.88 1.36 3.55
N THR A 4 -56.26 0.37 4.18
CA THR A 4 -55.42 -0.64 3.56
C THR A 4 -56.18 -1.40 2.48
N LEU A 5 -55.47 -1.98 1.53
CA LEU A 5 -56.06 -2.82 0.49
C LEU A 5 -56.87 -3.97 1.11
N ALA A 6 -56.34 -4.58 2.16
CA ALA A 6 -57.03 -5.61 2.93
C ALA A 6 -58.37 -5.11 3.52
N LYS A 7 -58.40 -3.91 4.11
CA LYS A 7 -59.64 -3.33 4.66
C LYS A 7 -60.67 -3.03 3.57
N LYS A 8 -60.24 -2.62 2.37
CA LYS A 8 -61.14 -2.42 1.22
C LYS A 8 -61.75 -3.74 0.75
N MET A 9 -60.92 -4.78 0.59
CA MET A 9 -61.38 -6.10 0.17
C MET A 9 -62.37 -6.71 1.17
N ILE A 10 -62.06 -6.64 2.48
CA ILE A 10 -62.96 -7.13 3.54
C ILE A 10 -64.30 -6.39 3.51
N ALA A 11 -64.29 -5.07 3.35
CA ALA A 11 -65.54 -4.29 3.27
C ALA A 11 -66.40 -4.69 2.05
N TYR A 12 -65.79 -4.95 0.90
CA TYR A 12 -66.51 -5.41 -0.30
C TYR A 12 -67.12 -6.81 -0.11
N PHE A 13 -66.37 -7.75 0.48
CA PHE A 13 -66.90 -9.08 0.77
C PHE A 13 -68.04 -9.05 1.79
N LEU A 14 -67.92 -8.25 2.85
CA LEU A 14 -68.99 -8.10 3.84
C LEU A 14 -70.27 -7.52 3.22
N LEU A 15 -70.16 -6.58 2.29
CA LEU A 15 -71.31 -6.04 1.55
C LEU A 15 -72.04 -7.13 0.75
N VAL A 16 -71.30 -7.98 0.02
CA VAL A 16 -71.89 -9.08 -0.77
C VAL A 16 -72.57 -10.10 0.15
N ILE A 17 -71.94 -10.46 1.27
CA ILE A 17 -72.51 -11.38 2.26
C ILE A 17 -73.80 -10.81 2.85
N LEU A 18 -73.85 -9.52 3.18
CA LEU A 18 -75.03 -8.87 3.74
C LEU A 18 -76.22 -8.93 2.76
N VAL A 19 -75.99 -8.65 1.47
CA VAL A 19 -77.04 -8.73 0.44
C VAL A 19 -77.52 -10.17 0.23
N ALA A 20 -76.60 -11.13 0.19
CA ALA A 20 -76.93 -12.55 0.01
C ALA A 20 -77.75 -13.11 1.19
N THR A 21 -77.30 -12.83 2.43
CA THR A 21 -77.97 -13.30 3.65
C THR A 21 -79.36 -12.68 3.82
N GLY A 22 -79.52 -11.39 3.53
CA GLY A 22 -80.83 -10.72 3.56
C GLY A 22 -81.83 -11.32 2.56
N GLY A 23 -81.40 -11.56 1.33
CA GLY A 23 -82.24 -12.21 0.31
C GLY A 23 -82.65 -13.64 0.70
N PHE A 24 -81.69 -14.43 1.20
CA PHE A 24 -81.94 -15.81 1.63
C PHE A 24 -82.90 -15.90 2.82
N ALA A 25 -82.74 -15.02 3.82
CA ALA A 25 -83.64 -14.95 4.97
C ALA A 25 -85.09 -14.64 4.55
N TYR A 26 -85.29 -13.72 3.60
CA TYR A 26 -86.60 -13.39 3.07
C TYR A 26 -87.24 -14.58 2.31
N THR A 27 -86.46 -15.32 1.53
CA THR A 27 -86.96 -16.50 0.81
C THR A 27 -87.40 -17.61 1.78
N ILE A 28 -86.62 -17.87 2.84
CA ILE A 28 -87.02 -18.83 3.89
C ILE A 28 -88.34 -18.42 4.54
N TYR A 29 -88.47 -17.14 4.90
CA TYR A 29 -89.70 -16.61 5.49
C TYR A 29 -90.92 -16.82 4.57
N GLY A 30 -90.77 -16.51 3.27
CA GLY A 30 -91.82 -16.72 2.28
C GLY A 30 -92.24 -18.19 2.10
N CYS A 31 -91.27 -19.12 2.08
CA CYS A 31 -91.55 -20.55 2.01
C CYS A 31 -92.27 -21.07 3.26
N SER A 32 -91.84 -20.66 4.46
CA SER A 32 -92.49 -21.08 5.71
C SER A 32 -93.95 -20.61 5.78
N ASN A 33 -94.24 -19.39 5.32
CA ASN A 33 -95.61 -18.90 5.25
C ASN A 33 -96.49 -19.70 4.25
N ALA A 34 -95.91 -20.11 3.12
CA ALA A 34 -96.62 -20.95 2.15
C ALA A 34 -96.91 -22.35 2.71
N GLU A 35 -95.96 -22.94 3.46
CA GLU A 35 -96.11 -24.24 4.13
C GLU A 35 -97.28 -24.22 5.13
N VAL A 36 -97.34 -23.21 6.01
CA VAL A 36 -98.46 -23.04 6.97
C VAL A 36 -99.81 -22.89 6.26
N SER A 37 -99.85 -22.25 5.10
CA SER A 37 -101.08 -22.09 4.32
C SER A 37 -101.54 -23.41 3.69
N VAL A 38 -100.61 -24.21 3.15
CA VAL A 38 -100.89 -25.55 2.61
C VAL A 38 -101.38 -26.49 3.70
N ASP A 39 -100.76 -26.47 4.89
CA ASP A 39 -101.19 -27.28 6.03
C ASP A 39 -102.61 -26.93 6.48
N ASN A 40 -102.97 -25.64 6.45
CA ASN A 40 -104.34 -25.22 6.78
C ASN A 40 -105.37 -25.71 5.76
N LEU A 41 -105.03 -25.68 4.47
CA LEU A 41 -105.89 -26.19 3.40
C LEU A 41 -106.14 -27.71 3.55
N GLN A 42 -105.07 -28.48 3.77
CA GLN A 42 -105.16 -29.94 3.90
C GLN A 42 -105.81 -30.38 5.21
N GLY A 43 -105.46 -29.75 6.33
CA GLY A 43 -105.93 -30.15 7.66
C GLY A 43 -107.35 -29.72 7.99
N TYR A 44 -107.87 -28.64 7.38
CA TYR A 44 -109.14 -28.05 7.80
C TYR A 44 -110.10 -27.81 6.63
N GLU A 45 -109.71 -27.03 5.62
CA GLU A 45 -110.68 -26.55 4.62
C GLU A 45 -111.15 -27.67 3.68
N ILE A 46 -110.25 -28.55 3.22
CA ILE A 46 -110.62 -29.71 2.39
C ILE A 46 -111.52 -30.70 3.15
N PRO A 47 -111.17 -31.16 4.37
CA PRO A 47 -112.04 -32.03 5.17
C PRO A 47 -113.44 -31.44 5.40
N ARG A 48 -113.54 -30.14 5.67
CA ARG A 48 -114.84 -29.47 5.82
C ARG A 48 -115.65 -29.50 4.54
N LEU A 49 -115.04 -29.22 3.38
CA LEU A 49 -115.73 -29.32 2.10
C LEU A 49 -116.21 -30.76 1.83
N GLN A 50 -115.42 -31.77 2.19
CA GLN A 50 -115.81 -33.18 2.10
C GLN A 50 -117.04 -33.47 2.97
N LYS A 51 -117.04 -33.09 4.25
CA LYS A 51 -118.21 -33.24 5.13
C LYS A 51 -119.47 -32.55 4.58
N THR A 52 -119.34 -31.37 3.96
CA THR A 52 -120.49 -30.70 3.30
C THR A 52 -121.00 -31.51 2.10
N ASN A 53 -120.11 -32.12 1.33
CA ASN A 53 -120.52 -33.02 0.23
C ASN A 53 -121.21 -34.27 0.76
N ASP A 54 -120.71 -34.85 1.85
CA ASP A 54 -121.31 -36.02 2.49
C ASP A 54 -122.72 -35.70 3.00
N ILE A 55 -122.92 -34.53 3.63
CA ILE A 55 -124.25 -34.04 4.02
C ILE A 55 -125.18 -33.92 2.81
N ALA A 56 -124.70 -33.31 1.71
CA ALA A 56 -125.48 -33.18 0.47
C ALA A 56 -125.95 -34.54 -0.07
N TYR A 57 -125.02 -35.51 -0.09
CA TYR A 57 -125.27 -36.86 -0.55
C TYR A 57 -126.28 -37.58 0.35
N ASN A 58 -126.02 -37.58 1.66
CA ASN A 58 -126.87 -38.22 2.66
C ASN A 58 -128.28 -37.61 2.66
N ALA A 59 -128.43 -36.28 2.59
CA ALA A 59 -129.75 -35.63 2.56
C ALA A 59 -130.57 -36.03 1.32
N THR A 60 -129.90 -36.19 0.18
CA THR A 60 -130.54 -36.70 -1.05
C THR A 60 -130.96 -38.16 -0.88
N ALA A 61 -130.12 -38.98 -0.26
CA ALA A 61 -130.39 -40.37 0.05
C ALA A 61 -131.50 -40.51 1.11
N GLU A 62 -131.57 -39.64 2.12
CA GLU A 62 -132.64 -39.57 3.11
C GLU A 62 -133.99 -39.32 2.43
N ALA A 63 -134.09 -38.29 1.59
CA ALA A 63 -135.30 -38.00 0.84
C ALA A 63 -135.71 -39.15 -0.09
N SER A 64 -134.73 -39.82 -0.69
CA SER A 64 -134.96 -41.02 -1.51
C SER A 64 -135.52 -42.19 -0.67
N ASN A 65 -134.95 -42.44 0.51
CA ASN A 65 -135.36 -43.51 1.41
C ASN A 65 -136.75 -43.26 2.01
N VAL A 66 -137.10 -42.02 2.37
CA VAL A 66 -138.46 -41.68 2.81
C VAL A 66 -139.47 -41.95 1.69
N ARG A 67 -139.17 -41.54 0.45
CA ARG A 67 -140.04 -41.86 -0.71
C ARG A 67 -140.14 -43.37 -0.98
N ALA A 68 -139.02 -44.09 -0.92
CA ALA A 68 -138.99 -45.54 -1.09
C ALA A 68 -139.80 -46.27 0.00
N TYR A 69 -139.71 -45.80 1.25
CA TYR A 69 -140.52 -46.30 2.35
C TYR A 69 -142.02 -46.17 2.07
N LEU A 70 -142.46 -44.99 1.61
CA LEU A 70 -143.88 -44.76 1.26
C LEU A 70 -144.33 -45.54 0.02
N LEU A 71 -143.43 -45.76 -0.95
CA LEU A 71 -143.75 -46.54 -2.15
C LEU A 71 -143.90 -48.03 -1.85
N TYR A 72 -142.90 -48.62 -1.20
CA TYR A 72 -142.74 -50.07 -1.07
C TYR A 72 -143.19 -50.63 0.28
N GLY A 73 -143.29 -49.79 1.32
CA GLY A 73 -143.71 -50.20 2.66
C GLY A 73 -142.72 -51.07 3.43
N LYS A 74 -141.46 -51.14 2.99
CA LYS A 74 -140.43 -51.95 3.65
C LYS A 74 -139.64 -51.14 4.68
N GLU A 75 -139.57 -51.65 5.92
CA GLU A 75 -138.90 -50.99 7.04
C GLU A 75 -137.38 -50.76 6.84
N GLU A 76 -136.74 -51.49 5.91
CA GLU A 76 -135.33 -51.30 5.54
C GLU A 76 -135.02 -49.86 5.11
N TYR A 77 -135.93 -49.23 4.34
CA TYR A 77 -135.76 -47.86 3.87
C TYR A 77 -135.91 -46.84 5.01
N LEU A 78 -136.80 -47.10 5.96
CA LEU A 78 -136.96 -46.23 7.13
C LEU A 78 -135.73 -46.31 8.06
N ASN A 79 -135.18 -47.51 8.25
CA ASN A 79 -133.96 -47.71 9.03
C ASN A 79 -132.75 -47.03 8.38
N GLU A 80 -132.61 -47.12 7.06
CA GLU A 80 -131.52 -46.45 6.34
C GLU A 80 -131.66 -44.92 6.36
N TYR A 81 -132.88 -44.40 6.24
CA TYR A 81 -133.17 -42.98 6.48
C TYR A 81 -132.69 -42.54 7.88
N LYS A 82 -133.06 -43.28 8.94
CA LYS A 82 -132.65 -42.94 10.32
C LYS A 82 -131.13 -42.98 10.51
N ARG A 83 -130.46 -43.96 9.91
CA ARG A 83 -128.99 -44.07 9.94
C ARG A 83 -128.34 -42.84 9.28
N LEU A 84 -128.83 -42.42 8.12
CA LEU A 84 -128.33 -41.26 7.40
C LEU A 84 -128.64 -39.95 8.14
N ALA A 85 -129.84 -39.82 8.72
CA ALA A 85 -130.23 -38.65 9.51
C ALA A 85 -129.33 -38.48 10.76
N ASP A 86 -129.01 -39.57 11.48
CA ASP A 86 -128.06 -39.54 12.60
C ASP A 86 -126.64 -39.16 12.14
N LEU A 87 -126.20 -39.72 11.00
CA LEU A 87 -124.90 -39.38 10.43
C LEU A 87 -124.82 -37.90 10.02
N ASN A 88 -125.86 -37.38 9.37
CA ASN A 88 -125.94 -35.97 9.00
C ASN A 88 -125.99 -35.05 10.21
N SER A 89 -126.79 -35.39 11.24
CA SER A 89 -126.82 -34.59 12.46
C SER A 89 -125.44 -34.53 13.13
N LYS A 90 -124.65 -35.61 13.08
CA LYS A 90 -123.26 -35.61 13.57
C LYS A 90 -122.34 -34.74 12.71
N LEU A 91 -122.37 -34.92 11.38
CA LEU A 91 -121.55 -34.14 10.45
C LEU A 91 -121.87 -32.64 10.54
N GLU A 92 -123.15 -32.29 10.67
CA GLU A 92 -123.61 -30.91 10.85
C GLU A 92 -123.10 -30.31 12.16
N ALA A 93 -123.18 -31.05 13.28
CA ALA A 93 -122.67 -30.60 14.57
C ALA A 93 -121.13 -30.40 14.56
N GLU A 94 -120.41 -31.31 13.90
CA GLU A 94 -118.96 -31.17 13.69
C GLU A 94 -118.65 -29.91 12.86
N LEU A 95 -119.40 -29.67 11.78
CA LEU A 95 -119.19 -28.50 10.94
C LEU A 95 -119.48 -27.17 11.63
N ILE A 96 -120.47 -27.13 12.54
CA ILE A 96 -120.75 -25.97 13.37
C ILE A 96 -119.59 -25.72 14.34
N THR A 97 -119.07 -26.78 14.97
CA THR A 97 -117.97 -26.71 15.93
C THR A 97 -116.65 -26.33 15.26
N GLU A 98 -116.41 -26.86 14.06
CA GLU A 98 -115.20 -26.62 13.28
C GLU A 98 -115.22 -25.29 12.52
N ALA A 99 -116.35 -24.57 12.48
CA ALA A 99 -116.47 -23.33 11.74
C ALA A 99 -115.53 -22.23 12.29
N ARG A 100 -114.61 -21.76 11.44
CA ARG A 100 -113.65 -20.69 11.75
C ARG A 100 -114.20 -19.29 11.53
N THR A 101 -115.18 -19.14 10.64
CA THR A 101 -115.83 -17.87 10.35
C THR A 101 -117.27 -17.91 10.78
N GLU A 102 -117.82 -16.74 11.12
CA GLU A 102 -119.22 -16.62 11.49
C GLU A 102 -120.14 -17.04 10.33
N ASP A 103 -119.80 -16.67 9.09
CA ASP A 103 -120.53 -17.08 7.89
C ASP A 103 -120.58 -18.61 7.72
N ALA A 104 -119.43 -19.30 7.90
CA ALA A 104 -119.38 -20.76 7.81
C ALA A 104 -120.21 -21.43 8.91
N ARG A 105 -120.25 -20.82 10.10
CA ARG A 105 -121.04 -21.31 11.23
C ARG A 105 -122.53 -21.15 10.93
N ILE A 106 -122.96 -19.96 10.50
CA ILE A 106 -124.35 -19.67 10.12
C ILE A 106 -124.83 -20.63 9.03
N LEU A 107 -124.02 -20.87 8.00
CA LEU A 107 -124.35 -21.82 6.93
C LEU A 107 -124.56 -23.24 7.47
N SER A 108 -123.70 -23.70 8.39
CA SER A 108 -123.79 -25.03 8.99
C SER A 108 -125.00 -25.16 9.93
N VAL A 109 -125.30 -24.11 10.71
CA VAL A 109 -126.50 -24.05 11.58
C VAL A 109 -127.78 -24.06 10.75
N ASN A 110 -127.86 -23.27 9.67
CA ASN A 110 -129.04 -23.24 8.80
C ASN A 110 -129.33 -24.61 8.15
N ILE A 111 -128.28 -25.33 7.73
CA ILE A 111 -128.42 -26.69 7.21
C ILE A 111 -128.98 -27.61 8.30
N LYS A 112 -128.41 -27.54 9.51
CA LYS A 112 -128.87 -28.34 10.64
C LYS A 112 -130.33 -28.07 11.02
N GLU A 113 -130.75 -26.80 11.10
CA GLU A 113 -132.14 -26.45 11.44
C GLU A 113 -133.14 -26.99 10.40
N LEU A 114 -132.78 -26.96 9.11
CA LEU A 114 -133.60 -27.52 8.05
C LEU A 114 -133.65 -29.04 8.13
N ASN A 115 -132.53 -29.69 8.44
CA ASN A 115 -132.43 -31.13 8.60
C ASN A 115 -133.19 -31.64 9.84
N ASP A 116 -133.11 -30.92 10.95
CA ASP A 116 -133.84 -31.23 12.19
C ASP A 116 -135.36 -31.11 11.95
N LYS A 117 -135.82 -30.07 11.24
CA LYS A 117 -137.22 -29.95 10.82
C LYS A 117 -137.64 -31.07 9.87
N TYR A 118 -136.77 -31.45 8.93
CA TYR A 118 -137.02 -32.53 7.99
C TYR A 118 -137.22 -33.85 8.72
N SER A 119 -136.38 -34.09 9.73
CA SER A 119 -136.46 -35.27 10.56
C SER A 119 -137.67 -35.27 11.48
N GLU A 120 -138.00 -34.13 12.09
CA GLU A 120 -139.19 -33.99 12.93
C GLU A 120 -140.49 -34.28 12.15
N ILE A 121 -140.64 -33.72 10.95
CA ILE A 121 -141.83 -33.96 10.11
C ILE A 121 -141.89 -35.42 9.66
N THR A 122 -140.74 -36.01 9.30
CA THR A 122 -140.66 -37.41 8.88
C THR A 122 -141.06 -38.36 10.01
N GLU A 123 -140.56 -38.14 11.22
CA GLU A 123 -140.80 -39.04 12.35
C GLU A 123 -142.15 -38.82 13.04
N LYS A 124 -142.60 -37.56 13.19
CA LYS A 124 -143.83 -37.23 13.93
C LYS A 124 -145.07 -37.21 13.07
N LYS A 125 -144.95 -36.94 11.76
CA LYS A 125 -146.11 -36.85 10.86
C LYS A 125 -146.13 -37.97 9.82
N VAL A 126 -145.09 -38.08 9.00
CA VAL A 126 -145.09 -38.98 7.83
C VAL A 126 -145.11 -40.45 8.24
N THR A 127 -144.20 -40.84 9.14
CA THR A 127 -144.06 -42.24 9.58
C THR A 127 -145.33 -42.77 10.28
N PRO A 128 -145.94 -42.05 11.25
CA PRO A 128 -147.17 -42.51 11.92
C PRO A 128 -148.37 -42.59 10.97
N LEU A 129 -148.58 -41.59 10.11
CA LEU A 129 -149.69 -41.57 9.15
C LEU A 129 -149.61 -42.75 8.17
N PHE A 130 -148.41 -43.08 7.71
CA PHE A 130 -148.22 -44.23 6.84
C PHE A 130 -148.50 -45.57 7.57
N LYS A 131 -148.07 -45.70 8.84
CA LYS A 131 -148.34 -46.88 9.67
C LYS A 131 -149.82 -47.07 10.01
N GLU A 132 -150.60 -45.99 10.09
CA GLU A 132 -152.07 -46.02 10.23
C GLU A 132 -152.80 -46.38 8.91
N GLY A 133 -152.07 -46.68 7.84
CA GLY A 133 -152.63 -47.02 6.52
C GLY A 133 -153.05 -45.80 5.68
N LYS A 134 -152.82 -44.57 6.16
CA LYS A 134 -153.20 -43.32 5.48
C LYS A 134 -152.10 -42.85 4.53
N LYS A 135 -151.80 -43.66 3.51
CA LYS A 135 -150.71 -43.41 2.55
C LYS A 135 -150.85 -42.07 1.82
N ASP A 136 -152.04 -41.73 1.36
CA ASP A 136 -152.25 -40.49 0.58
C ASP A 136 -151.99 -39.24 1.43
N ALA A 137 -152.42 -39.24 2.70
CA ALA A 137 -152.15 -38.15 3.64
C ALA A 137 -150.66 -38.02 3.98
N ALA A 138 -149.95 -39.15 4.12
CA ALA A 138 -148.49 -39.13 4.32
C ALA A 138 -147.77 -38.59 3.07
N MET A 139 -148.24 -38.95 1.87
CA MET A 139 -147.68 -38.47 0.60
C MET A 139 -147.93 -36.98 0.39
N GLU A 140 -149.09 -36.47 0.80
CA GLU A 140 -149.40 -35.04 0.74
C GLU A 140 -148.42 -34.21 1.58
N ILE A 141 -148.06 -34.68 2.79
CA ILE A 141 -147.04 -34.03 3.64
C ILE A 141 -145.65 -34.11 3.00
N VAL A 142 -145.31 -35.23 2.35
CA VAL A 142 -144.04 -35.31 1.62
C VAL A 142 -143.97 -34.27 0.50
N VAL A 143 -145.04 -34.13 -0.28
CA VAL A 143 -145.07 -33.21 -1.42
C VAL A 143 -145.12 -31.75 -0.98
N ASN A 144 -145.93 -31.43 0.03
CA ASN A 144 -146.21 -30.04 0.42
C ASN A 144 -145.29 -29.51 1.53
N GLU A 145 -144.74 -30.37 2.40
CA GLU A 145 -143.84 -29.96 3.50
C GLU A 145 -142.40 -30.44 3.27
N LEU A 146 -142.16 -31.75 3.10
CA LEU A 146 -140.79 -32.28 3.03
C LEU A 146 -140.05 -31.95 1.73
N ALA A 147 -140.72 -31.97 0.57
CA ALA A 147 -140.06 -31.66 -0.71
C ALA A 147 -139.58 -30.20 -0.78
N PRO A 148 -140.37 -29.18 -0.38
CA PRO A 148 -139.87 -27.82 -0.24
C PRO A 148 -138.72 -27.70 0.77
N LEU A 149 -138.78 -28.42 1.88
CA LEU A 149 -137.73 -28.39 2.91
C LEU A 149 -136.43 -29.03 2.42
N SER A 150 -136.51 -30.17 1.71
CA SER A 150 -135.37 -30.81 1.04
C SER A 150 -134.76 -29.91 -0.03
N SER A 151 -135.60 -29.18 -0.78
CA SER A 151 -135.12 -28.19 -1.75
C SER A 151 -134.40 -27.02 -1.09
N GLN A 152 -134.93 -26.47 0.02
CA GLN A 152 -134.28 -25.42 0.80
C GLN A 152 -132.96 -25.91 1.41
N MET A 153 -132.93 -27.12 1.96
CA MET A 153 -131.73 -27.72 2.52
C MET A 153 -130.67 -27.92 1.43
N SER A 154 -131.05 -28.47 0.27
CA SER A 154 -130.15 -28.61 -0.88
C SER A 154 -129.57 -27.26 -1.33
N ALA A 155 -130.39 -26.22 -1.40
CA ALA A 155 -129.92 -24.86 -1.72
C ALA A 155 -128.90 -24.34 -0.70
N LYS A 156 -129.15 -24.53 0.61
CA LYS A 156 -128.23 -24.11 1.67
C LYS A 156 -126.93 -24.92 1.70
N VAL A 157 -127.00 -26.22 1.41
CA VAL A 157 -125.81 -27.07 1.29
C VAL A 157 -124.97 -26.66 0.07
N VAL A 158 -125.60 -26.29 -1.06
CA VAL A 158 -124.90 -25.74 -2.24
C VAL A 158 -124.25 -24.40 -1.91
N GLU A 159 -124.93 -23.53 -1.16
CA GLU A 159 -124.37 -22.26 -0.69
C GLU A 159 -123.13 -22.49 0.20
N ALA A 160 -123.20 -23.42 1.16
CA ALA A 160 -122.09 -23.79 2.03
C ALA A 160 -120.91 -24.41 1.26
N LYS A 161 -121.20 -25.26 0.26
CA LYS A 161 -120.18 -25.83 -0.62
C LYS A 161 -119.48 -24.75 -1.43
N THR A 162 -120.24 -23.80 -1.97
CA THR A 162 -119.70 -22.68 -2.76
C THR A 162 -118.84 -21.77 -1.90
N TYR A 163 -119.29 -21.43 -0.69
CA TYR A 163 -118.51 -20.66 0.28
C TYR A 163 -117.17 -21.33 0.58
N ARG A 164 -117.18 -22.61 0.97
CA ARG A 164 -115.97 -23.36 1.33
C ARG A 164 -115.03 -23.53 0.15
N LYS A 165 -115.58 -23.76 -1.06
CA LYS A 165 -114.77 -23.78 -2.29
C LYS A 165 -114.09 -22.44 -2.55
N ASN A 166 -114.80 -21.32 -2.42
CA ASN A 166 -114.22 -19.99 -2.60
C ASN A 166 -113.11 -19.69 -1.58
N VAL A 167 -113.27 -20.10 -0.32
CA VAL A 167 -112.22 -19.98 0.71
C VAL A 167 -110.97 -20.79 0.32
N ILE A 168 -111.15 -22.02 -0.17
CA ILE A 168 -110.04 -22.85 -0.66
C ILE A 168 -109.37 -22.21 -1.89
N ASP A 169 -110.14 -21.74 -2.87
CA ASP A 169 -109.61 -21.11 -4.09
C ASP A 169 -108.86 -19.81 -3.76
N GLN A 170 -109.35 -19.01 -2.80
CA GLN A 170 -108.66 -17.82 -2.33
C GLN A 170 -107.34 -18.16 -1.63
N ALA A 171 -107.36 -19.10 -0.68
CA ALA A 171 -106.15 -19.52 0.01
C ALA A 171 -105.11 -20.15 -0.95
N MET A 172 -105.53 -20.90 -1.97
CA MET A 172 -104.63 -21.40 -3.02
C MET A 172 -104.01 -20.26 -3.84
N ASN A 173 -104.81 -19.26 -4.23
CA ASN A 173 -104.30 -18.10 -4.98
C ASN A 173 -103.31 -17.27 -4.15
N ASP A 174 -103.61 -17.03 -2.87
CA ASP A 174 -102.73 -16.29 -1.97
C ASP A 174 -101.39 -17.03 -1.76
N THR A 175 -101.45 -18.35 -1.59
CA THR A 175 -100.25 -19.20 -1.46
C THR A 175 -99.41 -19.19 -2.74
N TYR A 176 -100.06 -19.27 -3.90
CA TYR A 176 -99.38 -19.20 -5.20
C TYR A 176 -98.70 -17.85 -5.40
N ASN A 177 -99.39 -16.74 -5.08
CA ASN A 177 -98.84 -15.39 -5.19
C ASN A 177 -97.68 -15.15 -4.22
N ALA A 178 -97.79 -15.59 -2.97
CA ALA A 178 -96.71 -15.53 -1.98
C ALA A 178 -95.47 -16.29 -2.44
N THR A 179 -95.65 -17.51 -2.96
CA THR A 179 -94.55 -18.33 -3.51
C THR A 179 -93.91 -17.67 -4.74
N LYS A 180 -94.71 -17.08 -5.63
CA LYS A 180 -94.22 -16.35 -6.81
C LYS A 180 -93.40 -15.12 -6.40
N GLN A 181 -93.86 -14.35 -5.42
CA GLN A 181 -93.11 -13.21 -4.88
C GLN A 181 -91.80 -13.64 -4.22
N ALA A 182 -91.81 -14.70 -3.40
CA ALA A 182 -90.59 -15.24 -2.79
C ALA A 182 -89.56 -15.69 -3.83
N LYS A 183 -90.00 -16.37 -4.90
CA LYS A 183 -89.14 -16.75 -6.04
C LYS A 183 -88.57 -15.53 -6.78
N MET A 184 -89.39 -14.50 -7.00
CA MET A 184 -88.95 -13.28 -7.69
C MET A 184 -87.90 -12.52 -6.87
N VAL A 185 -88.09 -12.38 -5.56
CA VAL A 185 -87.11 -11.76 -4.66
C VAL A 185 -85.82 -12.58 -4.60
N ALA A 186 -85.90 -13.90 -4.54
CA ALA A 186 -84.72 -14.78 -4.59
C ALA A 186 -83.91 -14.58 -5.87
N LEU A 187 -84.59 -14.49 -7.03
CA LEU A 187 -83.95 -14.28 -8.32
C LEU A 187 -83.29 -12.89 -8.42
N ILE A 188 -83.97 -11.84 -7.95
CA ILE A 188 -83.38 -10.48 -7.91
C ILE A 188 -82.16 -10.45 -7.00
N ALA A 189 -82.23 -11.06 -5.81
CA ALA A 189 -81.10 -11.13 -4.89
C ALA A 189 -79.91 -11.88 -5.50
N ALA A 190 -80.15 -13.00 -6.18
CA ALA A 190 -79.11 -13.76 -6.87
C ALA A 190 -78.42 -12.95 -7.99
N VAL A 191 -79.20 -12.23 -8.80
CA VAL A 191 -78.66 -11.36 -9.86
C VAL A 191 -77.85 -10.21 -9.27
N LEU A 192 -78.32 -9.57 -8.20
CA LEU A 192 -77.59 -8.48 -7.53
C LEU A 192 -76.25 -8.96 -6.95
N VAL A 193 -76.22 -10.13 -6.32
CA VAL A 193 -74.98 -10.75 -5.82
C VAL A 193 -74.01 -11.04 -6.96
N ALA A 194 -74.48 -11.57 -8.08
CA ALA A 194 -73.64 -11.82 -9.26
C ALA A 194 -73.05 -10.53 -9.83
N ILE A 195 -73.86 -9.48 -9.97
CA ILE A 195 -73.40 -8.16 -10.48
C ILE A 195 -72.36 -7.56 -9.53
N LEU A 196 -72.61 -7.56 -8.22
CA LEU A 196 -71.67 -7.05 -7.23
C LEU A 196 -70.34 -7.82 -7.27
N GLY A 197 -70.40 -9.15 -7.40
CA GLY A 197 -69.22 -10.00 -7.54
C GLY A 197 -68.37 -9.65 -8.78
N ILE A 198 -69.01 -9.46 -9.94
CA ILE A 198 -68.34 -9.05 -11.18
C ILE A 198 -67.71 -7.67 -11.04
N LEU A 199 -68.43 -6.69 -10.47
CA LEU A 199 -67.93 -5.33 -10.29
C LEU A 199 -66.72 -5.28 -9.35
N ILE A 200 -66.78 -6.00 -8.22
CA ILE A 200 -65.65 -6.12 -7.28
C ILE A 200 -64.47 -6.81 -7.95
N GLY A 201 -64.71 -7.88 -8.72
CA GLY A 201 -63.67 -8.58 -9.47
C GLY A 201 -62.96 -7.68 -10.50
N LEU A 202 -63.72 -6.92 -11.30
CA LEU A 202 -63.17 -5.96 -12.26
C LEU A 202 -62.40 -4.83 -11.58
N PHE A 203 -62.89 -4.34 -10.43
CA PHE A 203 -62.21 -3.31 -9.66
C PHE A 203 -60.89 -3.80 -9.09
N ALA A 204 -60.88 -5.00 -8.47
CA ALA A 204 -59.68 -5.64 -7.94
C ALA A 204 -58.65 -5.90 -9.05
N ALA A 205 -59.07 -6.43 -10.21
CA ALA A 205 -58.19 -6.68 -11.35
C ALA A 205 -57.52 -5.39 -11.86
N ARG A 206 -58.25 -4.28 -11.95
CA ARG A 206 -57.69 -3.00 -12.42
C ARG A 206 -56.85 -2.28 -11.38
N LYS A 207 -57.24 -2.30 -10.10
CA LYS A 207 -56.58 -1.51 -9.05
C LYS A 207 -55.46 -2.25 -8.32
N ILE A 208 -55.41 -3.58 -8.40
CA ILE A 208 -54.37 -4.40 -7.75
C ILE A 208 -53.47 -5.02 -8.81
N THR A 209 -54.04 -5.81 -9.73
CA THR A 209 -53.26 -6.62 -10.67
C THR A 209 -52.49 -5.76 -11.69
N ALA A 210 -53.09 -4.68 -12.21
CA ALA A 210 -52.42 -3.85 -13.20
C ALA A 210 -51.15 -3.12 -12.66
N PRO A 211 -51.19 -2.43 -11.51
CA PRO A 211 -49.97 -1.85 -10.92
C PRO A 211 -48.88 -2.89 -10.60
N ILE A 212 -49.26 -4.07 -10.09
CA ILE A 212 -48.31 -5.15 -9.81
C ILE A 212 -47.64 -5.63 -11.10
N LYS A 213 -48.39 -5.78 -12.20
CA LYS A 213 -47.83 -6.20 -13.49
C LYS A 213 -46.88 -5.17 -14.08
N VAL A 214 -47.16 -3.88 -13.91
CA VAL A 214 -46.24 -2.80 -14.29
C VAL A 214 -44.96 -2.87 -13.46
N LEU A 215 -45.09 -3.03 -12.14
CA LEU A 215 -43.92 -3.17 -11.26
C LEU A 215 -43.08 -4.41 -11.61
N GLN A 216 -43.73 -5.53 -11.94
CA GLN A 216 -43.06 -6.74 -12.42
C GLN A 216 -42.26 -6.48 -13.71
N GLY A 217 -42.82 -5.70 -14.65
CA GLY A 217 -42.11 -5.29 -15.86
C GLY A 217 -40.88 -4.43 -15.55
N LEU A 218 -41.01 -3.45 -14.67
CA LEU A 218 -39.89 -2.61 -14.23
C LEU A 218 -38.81 -3.42 -13.50
N MET A 219 -39.21 -4.41 -12.68
CA MET A 219 -38.27 -5.34 -12.06
C MET A 219 -37.54 -6.20 -13.08
N ALA A 220 -38.22 -6.65 -14.15
CA ALA A 220 -37.59 -7.39 -15.23
C ALA A 220 -36.57 -6.52 -15.98
N GLU A 221 -36.90 -5.27 -16.28
CA GLU A 221 -35.97 -4.31 -16.87
C GLU A 221 -34.75 -4.04 -15.96
N ALA A 222 -34.97 -3.85 -14.66
CA ALA A 222 -33.89 -3.71 -13.68
C ALA A 222 -32.99 -4.95 -13.63
N SER A 223 -33.56 -6.15 -13.66
CA SER A 223 -32.79 -7.40 -13.72
C SER A 223 -31.97 -7.56 -15.00
N GLY A 224 -32.43 -6.93 -16.09
CA GLY A 224 -31.68 -6.82 -17.35
C GLY A 224 -30.60 -5.74 -17.34
N GLY A 225 -30.37 -5.08 -16.20
CA GLY A 225 -29.35 -4.05 -16.01
C GLY A 225 -29.84 -2.61 -16.15
N ASN A 226 -31.13 -2.36 -16.39
CA ASN A 226 -31.64 -0.97 -16.49
C ASN A 226 -31.96 -0.39 -15.11
N LEU A 227 -31.01 0.31 -14.48
CA LEU A 227 -31.20 0.92 -13.15
C LEU A 227 -31.82 2.33 -13.21
N LEU A 228 -32.23 2.80 -14.38
CA LEU A 228 -32.91 4.08 -14.57
C LEU A 228 -34.44 3.97 -14.52
N VAL A 229 -34.96 2.76 -14.30
CA VAL A 229 -36.40 2.51 -14.18
C VAL A 229 -36.97 3.10 -12.89
N LYS A 230 -38.21 3.62 -12.97
CA LYS A 230 -38.90 4.20 -11.81
C LYS A 230 -40.38 3.83 -11.81
N ALA A 231 -40.84 3.25 -10.71
CA ALA A 231 -42.25 2.97 -10.50
C ALA A 231 -43.01 4.23 -10.11
N VAL A 232 -44.14 4.48 -10.75
CA VAL A 232 -45.04 5.60 -10.42
C VAL A 232 -45.89 5.22 -9.21
N VAL A 233 -45.74 5.97 -8.10
CA VAL A 233 -46.54 5.77 -6.89
C VAL A 233 -47.92 6.41 -7.06
N GLN A 234 -48.93 5.61 -7.42
CA GLN A 234 -50.29 6.10 -7.69
C GLN A 234 -51.24 5.96 -6.49
N THR A 235 -50.91 5.12 -5.51
CA THR A 235 -51.76 4.84 -4.34
C THR A 235 -50.99 5.03 -3.04
N LYS A 236 -51.71 5.18 -1.92
CA LYS A 236 -51.15 5.31 -0.56
C LYS A 236 -51.35 4.04 0.28
N ASP A 237 -51.71 2.93 -0.38
CA ASP A 237 -51.87 1.61 0.23
C ASP A 237 -50.62 0.75 0.00
N GLU A 238 -50.70 -0.54 0.30
CA GLU A 238 -49.57 -1.48 0.24
C GLU A 238 -48.89 -1.52 -1.13
N ILE A 239 -49.64 -1.30 -2.22
CA ILE A 239 -49.09 -1.25 -3.57
C ILE A 239 -48.21 -0.01 -3.76
N GLY A 240 -48.63 1.13 -3.22
CA GLY A 240 -47.85 2.37 -3.26
C GLY A 240 -46.55 2.26 -2.47
N GLN A 241 -46.61 1.67 -1.27
CA GLN A 241 -45.42 1.40 -0.45
C GLN A 241 -44.45 0.43 -1.14
N LEU A 242 -44.97 -0.55 -1.86
CA LEU A 242 -44.16 -1.48 -2.65
C LEU A 242 -43.43 -0.76 -3.80
N CYS A 243 -44.12 0.13 -4.54
CA CYS A 243 -43.48 0.96 -5.57
C CYS A 243 -42.39 1.88 -4.98
N GLU A 244 -42.63 2.48 -3.81
CA GLU A 244 -41.65 3.32 -3.12
C GLU A 244 -40.42 2.52 -2.69
N SER A 245 -40.62 1.35 -2.07
CA SER A 245 -39.54 0.44 -1.68
C SER A 245 -38.71 -0.03 -2.89
N PHE A 246 -39.36 -0.32 -4.02
CA PHE A 246 -38.68 -0.62 -5.28
C PHE A 246 -37.82 0.56 -5.77
N ASN A 247 -38.36 1.78 -5.77
CA ASN A 247 -37.60 2.96 -6.19
C ASN A 247 -36.37 3.20 -5.29
N THR A 248 -36.50 3.04 -3.98
CA THR A 248 -35.37 3.13 -3.05
C THR A 248 -34.32 2.07 -3.34
N MET A 249 -34.72 0.82 -3.56
CA MET A 249 -33.81 -0.28 -3.91
C MET A 249 -33.02 0.02 -5.19
N ILE A 250 -33.70 0.47 -6.26
CA ILE A 250 -33.05 0.81 -7.53
C ILE A 250 -32.10 1.99 -7.38
N ALA A 251 -32.49 3.03 -6.63
CA ALA A 251 -31.62 4.18 -6.36
C ALA A 251 -30.34 3.75 -5.60
N SER A 252 -30.46 2.92 -4.57
CA SER A 252 -29.29 2.40 -3.85
C SER A 252 -28.39 1.52 -4.73
N GLN A 253 -28.97 0.69 -5.60
CA GLN A 253 -28.18 -0.10 -6.56
C GLN A 253 -27.47 0.79 -7.58
N LEU A 254 -28.13 1.83 -8.09
CA LEU A 254 -27.54 2.80 -9.00
C LEU A 254 -26.30 3.49 -8.38
N GLU A 255 -26.41 3.94 -7.14
CA GLU A 255 -25.29 4.55 -6.41
C GLU A 255 -24.12 3.58 -6.22
N ILE A 256 -24.39 2.32 -5.86
CA ILE A 256 -23.35 1.28 -5.73
C ILE A 256 -22.66 1.06 -7.09
N VAL A 257 -23.43 0.89 -8.16
CA VAL A 257 -22.88 0.66 -9.50
C VAL A 257 -22.04 1.84 -9.97
N LYS A 258 -22.47 3.09 -9.73
CA LYS A 258 -21.67 4.30 -10.01
C LYS A 258 -20.37 4.34 -9.22
N ALA A 259 -20.43 4.10 -7.91
CA ALA A 259 -19.25 4.09 -7.05
C ALA A 259 -18.23 3.04 -7.52
N VAL A 260 -18.68 1.81 -7.79
CA VAL A 260 -17.77 0.74 -8.25
C VAL A 260 -17.24 1.03 -9.66
N LYS A 261 -18.02 1.64 -10.57
CA LYS A 261 -17.55 2.08 -11.90
C LYS A 261 -16.36 3.05 -11.76
N ASN A 262 -16.49 4.06 -10.91
CA ASN A 262 -15.47 5.08 -10.71
C ASN A 262 -14.24 4.50 -10.00
N SER A 263 -14.42 3.76 -8.90
CA SER A 263 -13.31 3.11 -8.20
C SER A 263 -12.56 2.11 -9.09
N SER A 264 -13.26 1.44 -10.01
CA SER A 264 -12.63 0.56 -10.99
C SER A 264 -11.73 1.31 -11.97
N LEU A 265 -12.14 2.50 -12.44
CA LEU A 265 -11.33 3.33 -13.33
C LEU A 265 -10.10 3.90 -12.60
N GLU A 266 -10.30 4.40 -11.38
CA GLU A 266 -9.22 4.87 -10.52
C GLU A 266 -8.21 3.75 -10.22
N LEU A 267 -8.68 2.54 -9.92
CA LEU A 267 -7.83 1.38 -9.65
C LEU A 267 -7.03 0.96 -10.88
N THR A 268 -7.63 0.97 -12.08
CA THR A 268 -6.91 0.73 -13.34
C THR A 268 -5.81 1.77 -13.54
N ALA A 269 -6.11 3.06 -13.37
CA ALA A 269 -5.15 4.15 -13.55
C ALA A 269 -3.98 4.04 -12.53
N ALA A 270 -4.29 3.83 -11.25
CA ALA A 270 -3.29 3.66 -10.20
C ALA A 270 -2.41 2.42 -10.43
N SER A 271 -2.99 1.33 -10.93
CA SER A 271 -2.23 0.11 -11.26
C SER A 271 -1.30 0.32 -12.46
N GLN A 272 -1.73 1.08 -13.48
CA GLN A 272 -0.88 1.44 -14.62
C GLN A 272 0.27 2.36 -14.20
N GLU A 273 -0.01 3.35 -13.35
CA GLU A 273 1.01 4.22 -12.76
C GLU A 273 2.03 3.42 -11.96
N MET A 274 1.57 2.48 -11.12
CA MET A 274 2.47 1.62 -10.34
C MET A 274 3.32 0.69 -11.21
N ALA A 275 2.80 0.18 -12.33
CA ALA A 275 3.59 -0.57 -13.31
C ALA A 275 4.66 0.31 -13.99
N ALA A 276 4.32 1.55 -14.33
CA ALA A 276 5.27 2.51 -14.89
C ALA A 276 6.38 2.87 -13.88
N SER A 277 6.01 3.19 -12.63
CA SER A 277 6.97 3.44 -11.55
C SER A 277 7.86 2.22 -11.28
N SER A 278 7.31 1.00 -11.29
CA SER A 278 8.10 -0.23 -11.14
C SER A 278 9.15 -0.36 -12.25
N THR A 279 8.81 0.01 -13.49
CA THR A 279 9.75 0.01 -14.61
C THR A 279 10.88 1.04 -14.41
N GLU A 280 10.53 2.23 -13.90
CA GLU A 280 11.52 3.28 -13.58
C GLU A 280 12.46 2.85 -12.45
N VAL A 281 11.92 2.27 -11.37
CA VAL A 281 12.73 1.75 -10.27
C VAL A 281 13.62 0.59 -10.76
N SER A 282 13.11 -0.30 -11.62
CA SER A 282 13.91 -1.37 -12.24
C SER A 282 15.13 -0.80 -12.99
N ALA A 283 14.91 0.22 -13.83
CA ALA A 283 15.99 0.89 -14.55
C ALA A 283 17.01 1.55 -13.60
N ALA A 284 16.55 2.19 -12.52
CA ALA A 284 17.42 2.75 -11.50
C ALA A 284 18.25 1.67 -10.80
N THR A 285 17.65 0.53 -10.45
CA THR A 285 18.33 -0.61 -9.84
C THR A 285 19.43 -1.18 -10.74
N VAL A 286 19.22 -1.25 -12.07
CA VAL A 286 20.27 -1.64 -13.03
C VAL A 286 21.45 -0.67 -13.00
N ILE A 287 21.18 0.64 -12.92
CA ILE A 287 22.24 1.65 -12.81
C ILE A 287 23.01 1.49 -11.50
N ILE A 288 22.31 1.29 -10.37
CA ILE A 288 22.92 1.08 -9.06
C ILE A 288 23.78 -0.20 -9.07
N SER A 289 23.32 -1.26 -9.71
CA SER A 289 24.10 -2.51 -9.89
C SER A 289 25.43 -2.25 -10.61
N SER A 290 25.37 -1.57 -11.75
CA SER A 290 26.57 -1.19 -12.50
C SER A 290 27.52 -0.31 -11.67
N LYS A 291 26.98 0.64 -10.90
CA LYS A 291 27.76 1.51 -10.01
C LYS A 291 28.42 0.74 -8.87
N THR A 292 27.71 -0.19 -8.28
CA THR A 292 28.22 -1.07 -7.22
C THR A 292 29.36 -1.94 -7.73
N GLN A 293 29.24 -2.48 -8.96
CA GLN A 293 30.32 -3.24 -9.57
C GLN A 293 31.56 -2.40 -9.88
N MET A 294 31.37 -1.14 -10.30
CA MET A 294 32.50 -0.20 -10.44
C MET A 294 33.16 0.13 -9.10
N VAL A 295 32.40 0.23 -8.01
CA VAL A 295 32.96 0.40 -6.65
C VAL A 295 33.78 -0.82 -6.27
N ALA A 296 33.26 -2.04 -6.47
CA ALA A 296 34.00 -3.27 -6.20
C ALA A 296 35.33 -3.34 -6.98
N GLN A 297 35.32 -3.00 -8.27
CA GLN A 297 36.54 -2.92 -9.07
C GLN A 297 37.51 -1.86 -8.53
N SER A 298 36.99 -0.69 -8.15
CA SER A 298 37.82 0.40 -7.60
C SER A 298 38.47 -0.01 -6.27
N MET A 299 37.82 -0.83 -5.46
CA MET A 299 38.38 -1.38 -4.22
C MET A 299 39.48 -2.41 -4.51
N GLU A 300 39.33 -3.24 -5.54
CA GLU A 300 40.39 -4.14 -5.99
C GLU A 300 41.63 -3.37 -6.47
N ASP A 301 41.43 -2.33 -7.28
CA ASP A 301 42.50 -1.45 -7.76
C ASP A 301 43.19 -0.69 -6.62
N ALA A 302 42.40 -0.22 -5.64
CA ALA A 302 42.92 0.43 -4.44
C ALA A 302 43.74 -0.54 -3.57
N SER A 303 43.30 -1.80 -3.43
CA SER A 303 44.04 -2.85 -2.70
C SER A 303 45.41 -3.12 -3.34
N ASN A 304 45.43 -3.25 -4.67
CA ASN A 304 46.66 -3.43 -5.43
C ASN A 304 47.60 -2.24 -5.27
N SER A 305 47.06 -1.01 -5.36
CA SER A 305 47.84 0.22 -5.20
C SER A 305 48.40 0.37 -3.77
N SER A 306 47.63 -0.03 -2.76
CA SER A 306 48.04 -0.05 -1.35
C SER A 306 49.20 -1.02 -1.13
N THR A 307 49.12 -2.21 -1.72
CA THR A 307 50.18 -3.22 -1.70
C THR A 307 51.46 -2.72 -2.38
N GLU A 308 51.34 -2.11 -3.56
CA GLU A 308 52.47 -1.51 -4.28
C GLU A 308 53.12 -0.38 -3.48
N THR A 309 52.32 0.49 -2.86
CA THR A 309 52.82 1.58 -2.01
C THR A 309 53.59 1.04 -0.80
N SER A 310 53.08 -0.01 -0.16
CA SER A 310 53.78 -0.70 0.94
C SER A 310 55.15 -1.24 0.50
N GLN A 311 55.20 -1.87 -0.68
CA GLN A 311 56.46 -2.38 -1.25
C GLN A 311 57.47 -1.24 -1.51
N VAL A 312 57.03 -0.12 -2.07
CA VAL A 312 57.87 1.07 -2.29
C VAL A 312 58.41 1.64 -0.98
N LEU A 313 57.64 1.62 0.11
CA LEU A 313 58.11 2.08 1.42
C LEU A 313 59.16 1.15 2.06
N ILE A 314 59.05 -0.16 1.82
CA ILE A 314 60.08 -1.11 2.25
C ILE A 314 61.41 -0.79 1.54
N GLU A 315 61.35 -0.52 0.23
CA GLU A 315 62.51 -0.13 -0.56
C GLU A 315 63.08 1.23 -0.10
N LEU A 316 62.21 2.22 0.16
CA LEU A 316 62.62 3.52 0.69
C LEU A 316 63.31 3.39 2.05
N SER A 317 62.78 2.57 2.95
CA SER A 317 63.37 2.31 4.27
C SER A 317 64.78 1.72 4.15
N ALA A 318 64.97 0.79 3.20
CA ALA A 318 66.29 0.24 2.90
C ALA A 318 67.27 1.31 2.37
N LEU A 319 66.80 2.20 1.48
CA LEU A 319 67.60 3.31 0.96
C LEU A 319 67.99 4.32 2.05
N ILE A 320 67.07 4.64 2.97
CA ILE A 320 67.34 5.52 4.11
C ILE A 320 68.41 4.90 5.02
N GLN A 321 68.32 3.59 5.29
CA GLN A 321 69.34 2.89 6.08
C GLN A 321 70.71 2.93 5.40
N ILE A 322 70.77 2.73 4.09
CA ILE A 322 72.01 2.86 3.31
C ILE A 322 72.56 4.29 3.41
N ALA A 323 71.71 5.31 3.28
CA ALA A 323 72.12 6.71 3.38
C ALA A 323 72.70 7.02 4.78
N LYS A 324 72.07 6.51 5.84
CA LYS A 324 72.55 6.61 7.22
C LYS A 324 73.92 5.96 7.40
N ASP A 325 74.11 4.75 6.90
CA ASP A 325 75.40 4.04 6.98
C ASP A 325 76.51 4.79 6.21
N LYS A 326 76.17 5.37 5.05
CA LYS A 326 77.09 6.21 4.27
C LYS A 326 77.46 7.51 5.00
N ALA A 327 76.51 8.16 5.66
CA ALA A 327 76.76 9.35 6.48
C ALA A 327 77.72 9.02 7.64
N VAL A 328 77.48 7.93 8.36
CA VAL A 328 78.39 7.46 9.42
C VAL A 328 79.80 7.18 8.89
N SER A 329 79.90 6.47 7.76
CA SER A 329 81.20 6.19 7.13
C SER A 329 81.92 7.46 6.68
N ALA A 330 81.19 8.45 6.15
CA ALA A 330 81.74 9.75 5.79
C ALA A 330 82.23 10.51 7.02
N GLY A 331 81.49 10.47 8.13
CA GLY A 331 81.89 11.10 9.40
C GLY A 331 83.24 10.58 9.90
N ILE A 332 83.42 9.26 9.93
CA ILE A 332 84.69 8.61 10.32
C ILE A 332 85.85 9.04 9.40
N LYS A 333 85.60 9.15 8.08
CA LYS A 333 86.62 9.59 7.12
C LYS A 333 86.98 11.07 7.28
N SER A 334 86.00 11.92 7.55
CA SER A 334 86.21 13.34 7.85
C SER A 334 87.02 13.53 9.12
N GLU A 335 86.73 12.77 10.19
CA GLU A 335 87.52 12.78 11.42
C GLU A 335 88.99 12.39 11.16
N SER A 336 89.22 11.36 10.34
CA SER A 336 90.57 10.99 9.89
C SER A 336 91.28 12.11 9.11
N SER A 337 90.55 12.82 8.24
CA SER A 337 91.08 13.98 7.51
C SER A 337 91.39 15.17 8.41
N ILE A 338 90.59 15.42 9.46
CA ILE A 338 90.89 16.43 10.48
C ILE A 338 92.22 16.08 11.16
N ASN A 339 92.37 14.86 11.67
CA ASN A 339 93.59 14.42 12.35
C ASN A 339 94.83 14.56 11.43
N ALA A 340 94.73 14.14 10.17
CA ALA A 340 95.83 14.27 9.21
C ALA A 340 96.18 15.74 8.89
N ALA A 341 95.18 16.62 8.78
CA ALA A 341 95.40 18.04 8.54
C ALA A 341 95.97 18.76 9.77
N GLU A 342 95.57 18.39 10.98
CA GLU A 342 96.16 18.87 12.24
C GLU A 342 97.63 18.45 12.38
N GLU A 343 97.95 17.19 12.09
CA GLU A 343 99.33 16.67 12.07
C GLU A 343 100.17 17.39 11.00
N GLY A 344 99.60 17.61 9.81
CA GLY A 344 100.21 18.41 8.75
C GLY A 344 100.48 19.85 9.21
N LYS A 345 99.54 20.49 9.90
CA LYS A 345 99.69 21.87 10.42
C LYS A 345 100.78 21.94 11.48
N ALA A 346 100.85 20.95 12.36
CA ALA A 346 101.93 20.83 13.35
C ALA A 346 103.30 20.69 12.67
N THR A 347 103.40 19.84 11.63
CA THR A 347 104.62 19.65 10.86
C THR A 347 105.07 20.94 10.16
N VAL A 348 104.14 21.65 9.51
CA VAL A 348 104.41 22.96 8.88
C VAL A 348 104.94 23.97 9.90
N ASN A 349 104.38 24.03 11.11
CA ASN A 349 104.87 24.91 12.18
C ASN A 349 106.32 24.58 12.59
N VAL A 350 106.69 23.29 12.64
CA VAL A 350 108.07 22.87 12.92
C VAL A 350 109.02 23.27 11.78
N VAL A 351 108.59 23.12 10.52
CA VAL A 351 109.36 23.54 9.35
C VAL A 351 109.55 25.06 9.32
N MET A 352 108.51 25.84 9.65
CA MET A 352 108.61 27.31 9.81
C MET A 352 109.69 27.71 10.82
N GLN A 353 109.70 27.07 11.99
CA GLN A 353 110.70 27.33 13.02
C GLN A 353 112.12 26.95 12.56
N SER A 354 112.24 25.86 11.80
CA SER A 354 113.51 25.41 11.21
C SER A 354 114.03 26.38 10.16
N MET A 355 113.17 26.87 9.26
CA MET A 355 113.54 27.88 8.25
C MET A 355 113.98 29.19 8.88
N ASN A 356 113.30 29.65 9.93
CA ASN A 356 113.73 30.84 10.68
C ASN A 356 115.10 30.61 11.36
N THR A 357 115.37 29.40 11.85
CA THR A 357 116.69 29.04 12.40
C THR A 357 117.76 29.08 11.31
N ILE A 358 117.48 28.50 10.12
CA ILE A 358 118.38 28.52 8.97
C ILE A 358 118.65 29.97 8.53
N TYR A 359 117.62 30.79 8.40
CA TYR A 359 117.74 32.21 8.06
C TYR A 359 118.73 32.94 8.98
N ASN A 360 118.57 32.77 10.30
CA ASN A 360 119.45 33.38 11.29
C ASN A 360 120.90 32.86 11.19
N LYS A 361 121.08 31.55 10.95
CA LYS A 361 122.42 30.94 10.80
C LYS A 361 123.12 31.32 9.52
N THR A 362 122.42 31.42 8.40
CA THR A 362 122.96 31.92 7.13
C THR A 362 123.39 33.38 7.26
N ARG A 363 122.60 34.21 7.94
CA ARG A 363 122.95 35.61 8.23
C ARG A 363 124.15 35.75 9.17
N GLU A 364 124.30 34.83 10.13
CA GLU A 364 125.49 34.76 10.98
C GLU A 364 126.74 34.40 10.17
N ALA A 365 126.63 33.41 9.27
CA ALA A 365 127.72 33.01 8.38
C ALA A 365 128.15 34.12 7.40
N GLU A 366 127.18 34.87 6.84
CA GLU A 366 127.45 36.04 5.99
C GLU A 366 128.36 37.06 6.71
N LYS A 367 128.07 37.35 7.99
CA LYS A 367 128.90 38.28 8.80
C LYS A 367 130.32 37.76 9.02
N VAL A 368 130.48 36.47 9.28
CA VAL A 368 131.80 35.84 9.49
C VAL A 368 132.64 35.88 8.21
N ILE A 369 132.01 35.59 7.06
CA ILE A 369 132.66 35.65 5.75
C ILE A 369 133.05 37.09 5.39
N ALA A 370 132.19 38.07 5.68
CA ALA A 370 132.50 39.48 5.49
C ALA A 370 133.73 39.91 6.31
N LEU A 371 133.84 39.46 7.57
CA LEU A 371 135.00 39.71 8.42
C LEU A 371 136.28 39.02 7.88
N LEU A 372 136.16 37.82 7.33
CA LEU A 372 137.28 37.13 6.67
C LEU A 372 137.79 37.89 5.44
N ASN A 373 136.88 38.51 4.68
CA ASN A 373 137.24 39.35 3.53
C ASN A 373 138.06 40.57 4.01
N GLU A 374 137.61 41.22 5.08
CA GLU A 374 138.31 42.35 5.70
C GLU A 374 139.72 41.95 6.18
N TYR A 375 139.85 40.83 6.89
CA TYR A 375 141.17 40.32 7.31
C TYR A 375 142.06 39.97 6.12
N SER A 376 141.51 39.39 5.06
CA SER A 376 142.29 39.05 3.85
C SER A 376 142.82 40.30 3.15
N GLN A 377 142.04 41.38 3.10
CA GLN A 377 142.50 42.69 2.60
C GLN A 377 143.60 43.28 3.49
N GLN A 378 143.47 43.19 4.82
CA GLN A 378 144.50 43.65 5.76
C GLN A 378 145.82 42.88 5.59
N ILE A 379 145.76 41.55 5.48
CA ILE A 379 146.95 40.72 5.22
C ILE A 379 147.55 41.07 3.85
N GLY A 380 146.73 41.37 2.84
CA GLY A 380 147.18 41.85 1.54
C GLY A 380 148.08 43.09 1.63
N MET A 381 147.65 44.11 2.39
CA MET A 381 148.43 45.33 2.63
C MET A 381 149.75 45.06 3.38
N ILE A 382 149.72 44.14 4.36
CA ILE A 382 150.93 43.74 5.09
C ILE A 382 151.92 43.06 4.13
N ASN A 383 151.44 42.15 3.27
CA ASN A 383 152.26 41.42 2.33
C ASN A 383 152.87 42.34 1.25
N GLU A 384 152.14 43.36 0.80
CA GLU A 384 152.68 44.42 -0.08
C GLU A 384 153.82 45.19 0.61
N THR A 385 153.66 45.49 1.91
CA THR A 385 154.71 46.13 2.73
C THR A 385 155.94 45.24 2.85
N ILE A 386 155.77 43.93 3.10
CA ILE A 386 156.87 42.95 3.18
C ILE A 386 157.61 42.87 1.84
N THR A 387 156.88 42.81 0.72
CA THR A 387 157.45 42.83 -0.62
C THR A 387 158.27 44.11 -0.85
N GLY A 388 157.77 45.26 -0.39
CA GLY A 388 158.49 46.53 -0.40
C GLY A 388 159.81 46.48 0.38
N ILE A 389 159.79 45.93 1.59
CA ILE A 389 160.98 45.77 2.45
C ILE A 389 161.99 44.79 1.83
N ALA A 390 161.52 43.65 1.31
CA ALA A 390 162.37 42.66 0.66
C ALA A 390 163.04 43.23 -0.60
N ASN A 391 162.32 43.99 -1.43
CA ASN A 391 162.90 44.72 -2.57
C ASN A 391 163.96 45.75 -2.14
N GLN A 392 163.69 46.54 -1.11
CA GLN A 392 164.68 47.48 -0.55
C GLN A 392 165.92 46.74 -0.01
N THR A 393 165.71 45.62 0.68
CA THR A 393 166.79 44.80 1.26
C THR A 393 167.62 44.15 0.16
N ASN A 394 167.01 43.68 -0.92
CA ASN A 394 167.70 43.15 -2.10
C ASN A 394 168.59 44.21 -2.77
N LEU A 395 168.08 45.44 -2.91
CA LEU A 395 168.82 46.59 -3.43
C LEU A 395 169.99 47.01 -2.52
N LEU A 396 169.76 47.05 -1.20
CA LEU A 396 170.80 47.33 -0.20
C LEU A 396 171.89 46.26 -0.21
N ALA A 397 171.51 44.98 -0.28
CA ALA A 397 172.41 43.84 -0.34
C ALA A 397 173.21 43.80 -1.63
N LEU A 398 172.59 44.12 -2.78
CA LEU A 398 173.28 44.27 -4.07
C LEU A 398 174.32 45.39 -4.02
N ASN A 399 173.96 46.56 -3.48
CA ASN A 399 174.91 47.67 -3.30
C ASN A 399 176.07 47.30 -2.37
N ALA A 400 175.79 46.56 -1.28
CA ALA A 400 176.81 46.06 -0.37
C ALA A 400 177.72 45.00 -1.00
N ALA A 401 177.17 44.10 -1.83
CA ALA A 401 177.93 43.09 -2.56
C ALA A 401 178.86 43.73 -3.61
N ILE A 402 178.39 44.77 -4.30
CA ILE A 402 179.19 45.58 -5.24
C ILE A 402 180.37 46.25 -4.51
N GLU A 403 180.12 46.89 -3.37
CA GLU A 403 181.18 47.61 -2.65
C GLU A 403 182.18 46.65 -1.96
N ALA A 404 181.70 45.47 -1.52
CA ALA A 404 182.55 44.41 -0.99
C ALA A 404 183.45 43.77 -2.06
N ALA A 405 182.96 43.62 -3.30
CA ALA A 405 183.78 43.18 -4.44
C ALA A 405 184.86 44.21 -4.81
N ARG A 406 184.60 45.50 -4.54
CA ARG A 406 185.53 46.62 -4.78
C ARG A 406 186.70 46.67 -3.79
N ALA A 407 186.51 46.18 -2.57
CA ALA A 407 187.52 46.16 -1.50
C ALA A 407 188.54 45.00 -1.60
N GLY A 408 188.48 44.16 -2.64
CA GLY A 408 189.46 43.10 -2.90
C GLY A 408 189.55 42.06 -1.77
N GLU A 409 190.76 41.56 -1.47
CA GLU A 409 190.99 40.48 -0.48
C GLU A 409 190.42 40.80 0.93
N SER A 410 190.34 42.07 1.33
CA SER A 410 189.78 42.47 2.64
C SER A 410 188.24 42.44 2.71
N GLY A 411 187.55 42.54 1.57
CA GLY A 411 186.08 42.57 1.48
C GLY A 411 185.41 41.21 1.31
N ARG A 412 186.21 40.15 1.15
CA ARG A 412 185.75 38.82 0.75
C ARG A 412 184.74 38.19 1.73
N GLY A 413 184.90 38.42 3.04
CA GLY A 413 183.93 37.98 4.06
C GLY A 413 182.61 38.76 4.00
N PHE A 414 182.66 40.07 3.74
CA PHE A 414 181.48 40.93 3.61
C PHE A 414 180.70 40.65 2.31
N ALA A 415 181.38 40.34 1.22
CA ALA A 415 180.74 39.98 -0.06
C ALA A 415 179.89 38.71 0.08
N VAL A 416 180.38 37.72 0.85
CA VAL A 416 179.63 36.49 1.14
C VAL A 416 178.37 36.79 1.95
N VAL A 417 178.47 37.66 2.97
CA VAL A 417 177.30 38.06 3.78
C VAL A 417 176.30 38.86 2.95
N ALA A 418 176.75 39.81 2.13
CA ALA A 418 175.89 40.61 1.28
C ALA A 418 175.16 39.77 0.22
N GLU A 419 175.84 38.80 -0.41
CA GLU A 419 175.20 37.87 -1.34
C GLU A 419 174.20 36.94 -0.63
N GLU A 420 174.49 36.52 0.61
CA GLU A 420 173.54 35.72 1.41
C GLU A 420 172.30 36.54 1.82
N VAL A 421 172.46 37.83 2.16
CA VAL A 421 171.34 38.75 2.43
C VAL A 421 170.53 39.02 1.16
N ARG A 422 171.19 39.17 0.00
CA ARG A 422 170.54 39.32 -1.31
C ARG A 422 169.66 38.11 -1.62
N LYS A 423 170.21 36.91 -1.41
CA LYS A 423 169.51 35.64 -1.60
C LYS A 423 168.33 35.48 -0.64
N LEU A 424 168.47 35.87 0.63
CA LEU A 424 167.37 35.90 1.62
C LEU A 424 166.28 36.91 1.24
N ALA A 425 166.63 38.06 0.67
CA ALA A 425 165.68 39.06 0.19
C ALA A 425 164.95 38.61 -1.07
N GLU A 426 165.64 37.98 -2.03
CA GLU A 426 165.02 37.32 -3.19
C GLU A 426 164.07 36.18 -2.77
N GLN A 427 164.48 35.36 -1.79
CA GLN A 427 163.60 34.35 -1.19
C GLN A 427 162.39 34.98 -0.50
N SER A 428 162.57 36.06 0.26
CA SER A 428 161.46 36.77 0.93
C SER A 428 160.47 37.36 -0.07
N ASN A 429 160.95 37.89 -1.20
CA ASN A 429 160.11 38.34 -2.31
C ASN A 429 159.35 37.19 -2.98
N ALA A 430 160.02 36.05 -3.20
CA ALA A 430 159.38 34.87 -3.77
C ALA A 430 158.26 34.34 -2.85
N GLU A 431 158.51 34.27 -1.54
CA GLU A 431 157.49 33.85 -0.56
C GLU A 431 156.37 34.89 -0.41
N ALA A 432 156.69 36.20 -0.41
CA ALA A 432 155.66 37.24 -0.39
C ALA A 432 154.79 37.21 -1.67
N SER A 433 155.37 36.87 -2.83
CA SER A 433 154.61 36.64 -4.07
C SER A 433 153.68 35.44 -3.94
N ASN A 434 154.15 34.33 -3.35
CA ASN A 434 153.30 33.16 -3.06
C ASN A 434 152.15 33.52 -2.11
N ILE A 435 152.41 34.31 -1.07
CA ILE A 435 151.38 34.81 -0.14
C ILE A 435 150.38 35.71 -0.88
N SER A 436 150.84 36.59 -1.77
CA SER A 436 149.97 37.45 -2.58
C SER A 436 149.00 36.63 -3.44
N GLN A 437 149.50 35.58 -4.10
CA GLN A 437 148.66 34.66 -4.87
C GLN A 437 147.65 33.92 -3.98
N LEU A 438 148.04 33.51 -2.77
CA LEU A 438 147.13 32.86 -1.81
C LEU A 438 146.05 33.84 -1.32
N ILE A 439 146.40 35.09 -1.01
CA ILE A 439 145.45 36.12 -0.59
C ILE A 439 144.46 36.41 -1.73
N SER A 440 144.94 36.57 -2.97
CA SER A 440 144.06 36.77 -4.13
C SER A 440 143.04 35.64 -4.27
N LYS A 441 143.48 34.37 -4.09
CA LYS A 441 142.58 33.21 -4.12
C LYS A 441 141.62 33.19 -2.92
N ILE A 442 142.06 33.60 -1.74
CA ILE A 442 141.18 33.69 -0.56
C ILE A 442 140.11 34.75 -0.78
N THR A 443 140.48 35.95 -1.26
CA THR A 443 139.53 37.03 -1.56
C THR A 443 138.53 36.60 -2.63
N GLU A 444 138.99 36.00 -3.74
CA GLU A 444 138.11 35.47 -4.80
C GLU A 444 137.10 34.43 -4.27
N ASN A 445 137.59 33.48 -3.45
CA ASN A 445 136.73 32.48 -2.81
C ASN A 445 135.76 33.10 -1.78
N THR A 446 136.18 34.15 -1.07
CA THR A 446 135.37 34.83 -0.05
C THR A 446 134.27 35.66 -0.71
N ASP A 447 134.56 36.39 -1.79
CA ASP A 447 133.56 37.11 -2.57
C ASP A 447 132.54 36.14 -3.19
N SER A 448 133.01 35.00 -3.72
CA SER A 448 132.13 33.93 -4.20
C SER A 448 131.23 33.38 -3.08
N ALA A 449 131.77 33.21 -1.86
CA ALA A 449 131.00 32.76 -0.71
C ALA A 449 129.95 33.79 -0.26
N VAL A 450 130.24 35.10 -0.32
CA VAL A 450 129.26 36.16 -0.05
C VAL A 450 128.10 36.12 -1.04
N VAL A 451 128.38 35.95 -2.34
CA VAL A 451 127.33 35.81 -3.37
C VAL A 451 126.47 34.58 -3.10
N ALA A 452 127.09 33.44 -2.78
CA ALA A 452 126.37 32.22 -2.43
C ALA A 452 125.50 32.37 -1.17
N MET A 453 125.97 33.11 -0.16
CA MET A 453 125.19 33.40 1.06
C MET A 453 123.99 34.30 0.78
N LYS A 454 124.13 35.34 -0.05
CA LYS A 454 123.00 36.19 -0.46
C LYS A 454 121.93 35.38 -1.22
N HIS A 455 122.37 34.52 -2.14
CA HIS A 455 121.46 33.62 -2.84
C HIS A 455 120.76 32.65 -1.85
N SER A 456 121.50 32.08 -0.91
CA SER A 456 120.94 31.20 0.14
C SER A 456 119.92 31.92 1.02
N LEU A 457 120.15 33.20 1.35
CA LEU A 457 119.20 34.01 2.13
C LEU A 457 117.89 34.21 1.36
N SER A 458 117.99 34.53 0.06
CA SER A 458 116.83 34.67 -0.83
C SER A 458 116.03 33.37 -0.94
N GLU A 459 116.70 32.23 -1.11
CA GLU A 459 116.05 30.91 -1.19
C GLU A 459 115.34 30.55 0.13
N VAL A 460 115.89 30.92 1.28
CA VAL A 460 115.24 30.72 2.58
C VAL A 460 114.01 31.61 2.74
N GLU A 461 114.05 32.86 2.29
CA GLU A 461 112.87 33.75 2.30
C GLU A 461 111.73 33.20 1.45
N VAL A 462 112.03 32.69 0.25
CA VAL A 462 111.06 31.97 -0.60
C VAL A 462 110.54 30.73 0.12
N GLY A 463 111.41 29.96 0.77
CA GLY A 463 111.02 28.80 1.57
C GLY A 463 110.04 29.12 2.70
N VAL A 464 110.24 30.24 3.42
CA VAL A 464 109.32 30.71 4.47
C VAL A 464 107.96 31.09 3.88
N GLU A 465 107.92 31.74 2.70
CA GLU A 465 106.67 32.10 2.03
C GLU A 465 105.87 30.85 1.62
N GLU A 466 106.53 29.86 1.01
CA GLU A 466 105.89 28.61 0.57
C GLU A 466 105.36 27.78 1.74
N VAL A 467 106.10 27.72 2.85
CA VAL A 467 105.64 27.01 4.06
C VAL A 467 104.43 27.73 4.68
N ASN A 468 104.37 29.07 4.68
CA ASN A 468 103.19 29.82 5.09
C ASN A 468 101.96 29.53 4.19
N LYS A 469 102.15 29.47 2.86
CA LYS A 469 101.08 29.08 1.92
C LYS A 469 100.57 27.67 2.20
N ALA A 470 101.46 26.72 2.49
CA ALA A 470 101.08 25.37 2.89
C ALA A 470 100.27 25.36 4.19
N GLY A 471 100.68 26.14 5.20
CA GLY A 471 99.95 26.30 6.47
C GLY A 471 98.55 26.87 6.27
N LYS A 472 98.41 27.92 5.44
CA LYS A 472 97.11 28.52 5.08
C LYS A 472 96.20 27.52 4.37
N SER A 473 96.78 26.70 3.48
CA SER A 473 96.03 25.67 2.75
C SER A 473 95.49 24.58 3.68
N LEU A 474 96.28 24.14 4.67
CA LEU A 474 95.83 23.19 5.70
C LEU A 474 94.72 23.77 6.58
N GLU A 475 94.77 25.05 6.90
CA GLU A 475 93.71 25.73 7.65
C GLU A 475 92.39 25.78 6.86
N ASN A 476 92.47 26.05 5.55
CA ASN A 476 91.30 25.96 4.67
C ASN A 476 90.74 24.53 4.59
N ILE A 477 91.60 23.50 4.54
CA ILE A 477 91.18 22.09 4.56
C ILE A 477 90.45 21.78 5.87
N LEU A 478 90.99 22.19 7.02
CA LEU A 478 90.34 21.99 8.32
C LEU A 478 88.94 22.62 8.36
N SER A 479 88.79 23.85 7.87
CA SER A 479 87.48 24.53 7.81
C SER A 479 86.50 23.77 6.90
N ALA A 480 86.94 23.36 5.70
CA ALA A 480 86.10 22.64 4.75
C ALA A 480 85.66 21.27 5.29
N VAL A 481 86.55 20.56 5.99
CA VAL A 481 86.21 19.26 6.59
C VAL A 481 85.27 19.45 7.79
N ALA A 482 85.43 20.51 8.59
CA ALA A 482 84.49 20.83 9.67
C ALA A 482 83.07 21.14 9.15
N GLU A 483 82.95 21.90 8.06
CA GLU A 483 81.67 22.11 7.36
C GLU A 483 81.10 20.77 6.87
N THR A 484 81.93 19.92 6.28
CA THR A 484 81.52 18.57 5.82
C THR A 484 80.97 17.72 6.98
N VAL A 485 81.57 17.79 8.17
CA VAL A 485 81.06 17.09 9.38
C VAL A 485 79.69 17.64 9.80
N SER A 486 79.50 18.96 9.75
CA SER A 486 78.20 19.58 10.03
C SER A 486 77.12 19.13 9.05
N ASP A 487 77.44 19.04 7.76
CA ASP A 487 76.52 18.56 6.73
C ASP A 487 76.15 17.08 6.95
N ILE A 488 77.13 16.25 7.34
CA ILE A 488 76.90 14.84 7.68
C ILE A 488 75.94 14.68 8.87
N ASP A 489 76.08 15.51 9.91
CA ASP A 489 75.16 15.50 11.06
C ASP A 489 73.74 15.93 10.64
N GLY A 490 73.65 16.90 9.72
CA GLY A 490 72.39 17.27 9.07
C GLY A 490 71.72 16.09 8.34
N ILE A 491 72.49 15.31 7.57
CA ILE A 491 72.00 14.10 6.88
C ILE A 491 71.52 13.06 7.91
N ALA A 492 72.25 12.85 9.00
CA ALA A 492 71.87 11.91 10.05
C ALA A 492 70.53 12.27 10.71
N LYS A 493 70.28 13.57 10.93
CA LYS A 493 69.01 14.06 11.45
C LYS A 493 67.85 13.82 10.47
N VAL A 494 68.01 14.24 9.22
CA VAL A 494 66.98 14.08 8.18
C VAL A 494 66.64 12.60 7.96
N THR A 495 67.65 11.73 7.91
CA THR A 495 67.41 10.29 7.74
C THR A 495 66.63 9.67 8.91
N ASN A 496 66.84 10.10 10.16
CA ASN A 496 66.02 9.65 11.29
C ASN A 496 64.57 10.15 11.20
N ASP A 497 64.35 11.40 10.78
CA ASP A 497 63.00 11.95 10.59
C ASP A 497 62.24 11.23 9.45
N GLU A 498 62.95 10.83 8.39
CA GLU A 498 62.41 10.04 7.27
C GLU A 498 62.03 8.61 7.68
N VAL A 499 62.77 7.97 8.59
CA VAL A 499 62.37 6.66 9.16
C VAL A 499 61.05 6.80 9.92
N ALA A 500 60.94 7.78 10.82
CA ALA A 500 59.71 8.00 11.59
C ALA A 500 58.51 8.34 10.69
N SER A 501 58.75 9.08 9.59
CA SER A 501 57.73 9.39 8.59
C SER A 501 57.31 8.14 7.82
N SER A 502 58.25 7.29 7.42
CA SER A 502 57.99 6.02 6.73
C SER A 502 57.13 5.08 7.58
N ASP A 503 57.47 4.91 8.87
CA ASP A 503 56.67 4.10 9.82
C ASP A 503 55.23 4.60 9.93
N LYS A 504 55.04 5.92 9.95
CA LYS A 504 53.71 6.53 10.01
C LYS A 504 52.91 6.30 8.72
N ILE A 505 53.56 6.34 7.56
CA ILE A 505 52.89 6.04 6.28
C ILE A 505 52.46 4.57 6.25
N VAL A 506 53.29 3.64 6.74
CA VAL A 506 52.92 2.21 6.83
C VAL A 506 51.66 2.02 7.68
N GLN A 507 51.55 2.69 8.83
CA GLN A 507 50.33 2.64 9.66
C GLN A 507 49.09 3.19 8.93
N LEU A 508 49.25 4.28 8.17
CA LEU A 508 48.14 4.84 7.38
C LEU A 508 47.70 3.90 6.26
N ILE A 509 48.64 3.18 5.63
CA ILE A 509 48.34 2.16 4.62
C ILE A 509 47.54 1.00 5.22
N GLU A 510 47.85 0.59 6.45
CA GLU A 510 47.10 -0.46 7.15
C GLU A 510 45.65 -0.05 7.43
N VAL A 511 45.42 1.20 7.86
CA VAL A 511 44.07 1.76 8.01
C VAL A 511 43.33 1.81 6.66
N VAL A 512 44.00 2.25 5.59
CA VAL A 512 43.42 2.28 4.24
C VAL A 512 43.06 0.87 3.76
N ALA A 513 43.88 -0.13 4.07
CA ALA A 513 43.57 -1.53 3.73
C ALA A 513 42.31 -2.03 4.45
N GLU A 514 42.13 -1.69 5.73
CA GLU A 514 40.92 -2.03 6.50
C GLU A 514 39.66 -1.36 5.89
N ASP A 515 39.76 -0.09 5.50
CA ASP A 515 38.68 0.65 4.84
C ASP A 515 38.31 0.05 3.48
N ILE A 516 39.30 -0.41 2.70
CA ILE A 516 39.10 -1.10 1.43
C ILE A 516 38.34 -2.41 1.63
N GLU A 517 38.73 -3.22 2.63
CA GLU A 517 38.02 -4.48 2.95
C GLU A 517 36.59 -4.24 3.43
N ALA A 518 36.37 -3.22 4.27
CA ALA A 518 35.04 -2.83 4.72
C ALA A 518 34.15 -2.39 3.55
N THR A 519 34.66 -1.51 2.69
CA THR A 519 33.92 -1.00 1.53
C THR A 519 33.63 -2.11 0.51
N SER A 520 34.54 -3.06 0.33
CA SER A 520 34.34 -4.24 -0.52
C SER A 520 33.19 -5.12 0.00
N ARG A 521 33.13 -5.34 1.33
CA ARG A 521 32.00 -6.06 1.96
C ARG A 521 30.69 -5.32 1.78
N ASP A 522 30.67 -4.00 2.00
CA ASP A 522 29.47 -3.17 1.81
C ASP A 522 28.98 -3.23 0.36
N ALA A 523 29.89 -3.19 -0.62
CA ALA A 523 29.54 -3.35 -2.03
C ALA A 523 28.91 -4.72 -2.32
N GLN A 524 29.39 -5.79 -1.68
CA GLN A 524 28.82 -7.12 -1.80
C GLN A 524 27.40 -7.19 -1.19
N GLU A 525 27.20 -6.60 0.00
CA GLU A 525 25.88 -6.53 0.64
C GLU A 525 24.87 -5.73 -0.19
N VAL A 526 25.29 -4.58 -0.74
CA VAL A 526 24.48 -3.78 -1.66
C VAL A 526 24.13 -4.59 -2.92
N SER A 527 25.05 -5.39 -3.45
CA SER A 527 24.77 -6.26 -4.60
C SER A 527 23.69 -7.30 -4.29
N SER A 528 23.72 -7.93 -3.11
CA SER A 528 22.65 -8.84 -2.68
C SER A 528 21.30 -8.13 -2.48
N ALA A 529 21.30 -6.92 -1.90
CA ALA A 529 20.08 -6.14 -1.73
C ALA A 529 19.47 -5.71 -3.08
N ILE A 530 20.31 -5.48 -4.10
CA ILE A 530 19.87 -5.19 -5.47
C ILE A 530 19.17 -6.40 -6.10
N GLU A 531 19.64 -7.62 -5.87
CA GLU A 531 18.98 -8.84 -6.36
C GLU A 531 17.58 -9.00 -5.74
N GLU A 532 17.47 -8.83 -4.41
CA GLU A 532 16.18 -8.89 -3.70
C GLU A 532 15.21 -7.79 -4.15
N THR A 533 15.74 -6.57 -4.32
CA THR A 533 14.97 -5.42 -4.82
C THR A 533 14.46 -5.68 -6.24
N THR A 534 15.28 -6.27 -7.11
CA THR A 534 14.88 -6.62 -8.48
C THR A 534 13.73 -7.63 -8.49
N ALA A 535 13.83 -8.71 -7.70
CA ALA A 535 12.76 -9.71 -7.59
C ALA A 535 11.45 -9.11 -7.03
N THR A 536 11.58 -8.18 -6.08
CA THR A 536 10.42 -7.47 -5.52
C THR A 536 9.75 -6.59 -6.56
N ILE A 537 10.51 -5.85 -7.36
CA ILE A 537 9.99 -4.98 -8.42
C ILE A 537 9.26 -5.79 -9.50
N GLU A 538 9.81 -6.93 -9.91
CA GLU A 538 9.13 -7.85 -10.85
C GLU A 538 7.78 -8.32 -10.29
N THR A 539 7.73 -8.64 -9.01
CA THR A 539 6.51 -9.07 -8.32
C THR A 539 5.48 -7.94 -8.25
N VAL A 540 5.89 -6.71 -7.97
CA VAL A 540 5.01 -5.53 -7.92
C VAL A 540 4.48 -5.18 -9.31
N ALA A 541 5.33 -5.24 -10.34
CA ALA A 541 4.92 -5.01 -11.73
C ALA A 541 3.85 -6.03 -12.16
N ALA A 542 4.11 -7.33 -11.94
CA ALA A 542 3.15 -8.39 -12.25
C ALA A 542 1.82 -8.25 -11.46
N SER A 543 1.90 -7.90 -10.17
CA SER A 543 0.71 -7.67 -9.34
C SER A 543 -0.10 -6.46 -9.80
N SER A 544 0.57 -5.41 -10.27
CA SER A 544 -0.06 -4.21 -10.81
C SER A 544 -0.78 -4.51 -12.13
N GLU A 545 -0.16 -5.27 -13.04
CA GLU A 545 -0.82 -5.74 -14.26
C GLU A 545 -2.05 -6.60 -13.95
N GLN A 546 -1.94 -7.54 -13.01
CA GLN A 546 -3.07 -8.37 -12.58
C GLN A 546 -4.21 -7.53 -11.97
N THR A 547 -3.88 -6.54 -11.15
CA THR A 547 -4.87 -5.64 -10.53
C THR A 547 -5.56 -4.77 -11.57
N SER A 548 -4.80 -4.25 -12.54
CA SER A 548 -5.33 -3.52 -13.69
C SER A 548 -6.29 -4.37 -14.52
N ALA A 549 -5.94 -5.63 -14.79
CA ALA A 549 -6.80 -6.56 -15.51
C ALA A 549 -8.08 -6.90 -14.73
N MET A 550 -8.00 -7.07 -13.40
CA MET A 550 -9.15 -7.33 -12.54
C MET A 550 -10.09 -6.11 -12.48
N ALA A 551 -9.52 -4.91 -12.35
CA ALA A 551 -10.26 -3.65 -12.41
C ALA A 551 -10.95 -3.51 -13.78
N GLN A 552 -10.25 -3.75 -14.90
CA GLN A 552 -10.87 -3.71 -16.22
C GLN A 552 -12.03 -4.72 -16.36
N ASN A 553 -11.89 -5.92 -15.78
CA ASN A 553 -12.97 -6.91 -15.76
C ASN A 553 -14.18 -6.42 -14.96
N LEU A 554 -13.95 -5.84 -13.77
CA LEU A 554 -14.99 -5.23 -12.94
C LEU A 554 -15.72 -4.11 -13.70
N HIS A 555 -14.97 -3.24 -14.38
CA HIS A 555 -15.50 -2.19 -15.25
C HIS A 555 -16.39 -2.76 -16.36
N ASN A 556 -15.96 -3.84 -17.02
CA ASN A 556 -16.72 -4.52 -18.07
C ASN A 556 -18.00 -5.20 -17.55
N LEU A 557 -17.97 -5.72 -16.31
CA LEU A 557 -19.17 -6.27 -15.67
C LEU A 557 -20.19 -5.18 -15.34
N ILE A 558 -19.70 -4.01 -14.91
CA ILE A 558 -20.54 -2.87 -14.51
C ILE A 558 -21.14 -2.14 -15.70
N THR A 559 -20.43 -2.06 -16.83
CA THR A 559 -20.94 -1.45 -18.07
C THR A 559 -22.16 -2.17 -18.65
N ARG A 560 -22.49 -3.38 -18.18
CA ARG A 560 -23.77 -4.04 -18.50
C ARG A 560 -24.98 -3.32 -17.88
N PHE A 561 -24.78 -2.58 -16.80
CA PHE A 561 -25.83 -1.79 -16.17
C PHE A 561 -25.94 -0.43 -16.85
N LYS A 562 -27.16 -0.05 -17.23
CA LYS A 562 -27.47 1.31 -17.67
C LYS A 562 -27.55 2.21 -16.44
N VAL A 563 -26.64 3.15 -16.41
CA VAL A 563 -26.57 4.24 -15.44
C VAL A 563 -26.69 5.55 -16.20
N ASP A 564 -27.16 6.59 -15.52
CA ASP A 564 -27.12 7.96 -15.99
C ASP A 564 -25.67 8.47 -15.91
N ASP A 565 -25.29 9.28 -16.90
CA ASP A 565 -23.94 9.82 -17.06
C ASP A 565 -23.47 10.66 -15.86
#